data_AF-A0A1Y4GSA3-F1
#
_entry.id   AF-A0A1Y4GSA3-F1
#
_cell.length_a   1.000
_cell.length_b   1.000
_cell.length_c   1.000
_cell.angle_alpha   90.00
_cell.angle_beta   90.00
_cell.angle_gamma   90.00
#
_symmetry.space_group_name_H-M   'P 1'
#
loop_
_entity.id
_entity.type
_entity.pdbx_description
1 polymer ?
#
loop_
_entity_poly.entity_id
_entity_poly.type
_entity_poly.pdbx_seq_one_letter_code
_entity_poly.pdbx_strand_id
1 'polypeptide(L)'
;MQLFKRGAFVPTIVVLVAITYLSLAQDPVHTQGLHLFEGADKVVHGCMYLALVVVGSYDLYRVGRPSVRGRLGWMVVAVMWGGVMELLQGAMGLGRSADWLDFAANSCGALLGFLLSLYVLPRLWTRWHSRR
;
A
#
# COMPACT_ATOMS: atom_id res chain seq x y z
N MET A 1 10.90 -16.02 21.48
CA MET A 1 9.99 -16.08 20.30
C MET A 1 8.82 -15.08 20.32
N GLN A 2 8.37 -14.54 21.46
CA GLN A 2 7.27 -13.56 21.49
C GLN A 2 7.65 -12.12 21.09
N LEU A 3 8.92 -11.70 21.29
CA LEU A 3 9.38 -10.35 20.89
C LEU A 3 9.29 -10.10 19.37
N PHE A 4 9.49 -11.13 18.54
CA PHE A 4 9.43 -11.01 17.08
C PHE A 4 8.02 -10.70 16.54
N LYS A 5 6.97 -10.99 17.34
CA LYS A 5 5.58 -10.68 16.99
C LYS A 5 5.21 -9.22 17.27
N ARG A 6 5.87 -8.56 18.22
CA ARG A 6 5.51 -7.20 18.67
C ARG A 6 5.84 -6.10 17.65
N GLY A 7 6.77 -6.37 16.73
CA GLY A 7 7.14 -5.45 15.64
C GLY A 7 6.78 -5.98 14.25
N ALA A 8 5.85 -6.93 14.14
CA ALA A 8 5.55 -7.57 12.86
C ALA A 8 5.03 -6.57 11.83
N PHE A 9 4.19 -5.60 12.24
CA PHE A 9 3.57 -4.60 11.36
C PHE A 9 4.38 -3.31 11.17
N VAL A 10 5.60 -3.22 11.72
CA VAL A 10 6.46 -2.03 11.52
C VAL A 10 6.66 -1.71 10.04
N PRO A 11 6.93 -2.68 9.14
CA PRO A 11 7.04 -2.40 7.71
C PRO A 11 5.77 -1.78 7.13
N THR A 12 4.59 -2.34 7.47
CA THR A 12 3.30 -1.79 7.05
C THR A 12 3.10 -0.36 7.54
N ILE A 13 3.44 -0.07 8.80
CA ILE A 13 3.32 1.28 9.38
C ILE A 13 4.23 2.26 8.63
N VAL A 14 5.48 1.87 8.35
CA VAL A 14 6.43 2.71 7.60
C VAL A 14 5.89 3.01 6.20
N VAL A 15 5.37 1.99 5.49
CA VAL A 15 4.78 2.16 4.16
C VAL A 15 3.55 3.07 4.24
N LEU A 16 2.68 2.87 5.22
CA LEU A 16 1.48 3.70 5.40
C LEU A 16 1.85 5.17 5.63
N VAL A 17 2.80 5.45 6.52
CA VAL A 17 3.30 6.81 6.80
C VAL A 17 3.91 7.44 5.54
N ALA A 18 4.70 6.67 4.79
CA ALA A 18 5.28 7.14 3.54
C ALA A 18 4.19 7.51 2.53
N ILE A 19 3.18 6.65 2.33
CA ILE A 19 2.05 6.92 1.42
C ILE A 19 1.31 8.19 1.87
N THR A 20 0.99 8.31 3.16
CA THR A 20 0.30 9.49 3.69
C THR A 20 1.08 10.77 3.42
N TYR A 21 2.38 10.77 3.68
CA TYR A 21 3.23 11.92 3.41
C TYR A 21 3.27 12.26 1.91
N LEU A 22 3.51 11.26 1.05
CA LEU A 22 3.59 11.46 -0.40
C LEU A 22 2.27 11.96 -1.00
N SER A 23 1.13 11.52 -0.49
CA SER A 23 -0.19 11.95 -0.97
C SER A 23 -0.58 13.37 -0.50
N LEU A 24 -0.24 13.75 0.74
CA LEU A 24 -0.70 15.03 1.33
C LEU A 24 0.29 16.18 1.17
N ALA A 25 1.60 15.92 1.12
CA ALA A 25 2.59 16.97 0.97
C ALA A 25 2.44 17.64 -0.40
N GLN A 26 2.53 18.97 -0.45
CA GLN A 26 2.37 19.75 -1.69
C GLN A 26 3.50 19.47 -2.70
N ASP A 27 4.72 19.24 -2.20
CA ASP A 27 5.89 18.90 -3.02
C ASP A 27 6.81 17.93 -2.25
N PRO A 28 6.42 16.65 -2.13
CA PRO A 28 7.09 15.70 -1.24
C PRO A 28 8.53 15.37 -1.65
N VAL A 29 8.88 15.56 -2.93
CA VAL A 29 10.14 15.08 -3.53
C VAL A 29 10.78 16.13 -4.45
N HIS A 30 10.42 17.40 -4.32
CA HIS A 30 10.89 18.47 -5.22
C HIS A 30 10.68 18.12 -6.69
N THR A 31 9.46 17.66 -6.97
CA THR A 31 9.01 17.18 -8.28
C THR A 31 8.72 18.29 -9.28
N GLN A 32 8.95 19.55 -8.91
CA GLN A 32 8.87 20.73 -9.78
C GLN A 32 9.90 20.63 -10.92
N GLY A 33 9.60 19.82 -11.94
CA GLY A 33 10.47 19.52 -13.08
C GLY A 33 10.48 18.05 -13.53
N LEU A 34 9.96 17.11 -12.74
CA LEU A 34 9.90 15.68 -13.07
C LEU A 34 8.57 15.31 -13.74
N HIS A 35 8.32 15.86 -14.93
CA HIS A 35 7.20 15.42 -15.76
C HIS A 35 7.64 14.18 -16.57
N LEU A 36 7.57 13.00 -15.94
CA LEU A 36 8.02 11.75 -16.57
C LEU A 36 7.19 11.41 -17.82
N PHE A 37 5.86 11.39 -17.69
CA PHE A 37 4.87 11.24 -18.76
C PHE A 37 3.46 11.54 -18.22
N GLU A 38 2.49 11.75 -19.10
CA GLU A 38 1.09 11.97 -18.72
C GLU A 38 0.50 10.76 -17.98
N GLY A 39 -0.01 10.95 -16.77
CA GLY A 39 -0.57 9.87 -15.94
C GLY A 39 0.45 9.09 -15.09
N ALA A 40 1.71 9.53 -15.03
CA ALA A 40 2.74 8.89 -14.19
C ALA A 40 2.38 8.90 -12.69
N ASP A 41 1.71 9.96 -12.23
CA ASP A 41 1.10 10.09 -10.90
C ASP A 41 0.20 8.88 -10.58
N LYS A 42 -0.69 8.51 -11.51
CA LYS A 42 -1.64 7.39 -11.31
C LYS A 42 -0.93 6.06 -11.20
N VAL A 43 0.16 5.87 -11.95
CA VAL A 43 1.00 4.67 -11.82
C VAL A 43 1.65 4.62 -10.43
N VAL A 44 2.17 5.74 -9.93
CA VAL A 44 2.74 5.83 -8.58
C VAL A 44 1.70 5.51 -7.52
N HIS A 45 0.48 6.05 -7.64
CA HIS A 45 -0.67 5.71 -6.80
C HIS A 45 -0.97 4.20 -6.79
N GLY A 46 -1.06 3.58 -7.97
CA GLY A 46 -1.21 2.12 -8.08
C GLY A 46 -0.07 1.35 -7.40
N CYS A 47 1.18 1.75 -7.62
CA CYS A 47 2.35 1.13 -7.00
C CYS A 47 2.36 1.25 -5.47
N MET A 48 1.97 2.41 -4.93
CA MET A 48 1.86 2.65 -3.49
C MET A 48 0.88 1.68 -2.83
N TYR A 49 -0.33 1.55 -3.37
CA TYR A 49 -1.36 0.68 -2.79
C TYR A 49 -1.08 -0.82 -3.03
N LEU A 50 -0.42 -1.17 -4.15
CA LEU A 50 0.12 -2.52 -4.36
C LEU A 50 1.11 -2.87 -3.25
N ALA A 51 2.08 -1.98 -2.98
CA ALA A 51 3.09 -2.19 -1.95
C ALA A 51 2.44 -2.31 -0.56
N LEU A 52 1.49 -1.43 -0.23
CA LEU A 52 0.75 -1.46 1.04
C LEU A 52 0.05 -2.82 1.26
N VAL A 53 -0.62 -3.35 0.23
CA VAL A 53 -1.32 -4.64 0.36
C VAL A 53 -0.35 -5.81 0.44
N VAL A 54 0.73 -5.82 -0.34
CA VAL A 54 1.73 -6.90 -0.30
C VAL A 54 2.46 -6.93 1.04
N VAL A 55 2.90 -5.77 1.55
CA VAL A 55 3.64 -5.67 2.81
C VAL A 55 2.74 -6.03 4.00
N GLY A 56 1.51 -5.52 4.06
CA GLY A 56 0.58 -5.93 5.13
C GLY A 56 0.20 -7.41 5.05
N SER A 57 0.07 -7.96 3.84
CA SER A 57 -0.12 -9.40 3.65
C SER A 57 1.08 -10.21 4.11
N TYR A 58 2.30 -9.73 3.92
CA TYR A 58 3.52 -10.35 4.44
C TYR A 58 3.58 -10.29 5.97
N ASP A 59 3.19 -9.17 6.57
CA ASP A 59 3.15 -9.05 8.04
C ASP A 59 2.11 -10.01 8.67
N LEU A 60 1.03 -10.34 7.95
CA LEU A 60 0.10 -11.42 8.34
C LEU A 60 0.79 -12.81 8.40
N TYR A 61 1.74 -13.10 7.51
CA TYR A 61 2.56 -14.32 7.61
C TYR A 61 3.44 -14.28 8.87
N ARG A 62 4.06 -13.14 9.17
CA ARG A 62 4.95 -12.98 10.34
C ARG A 62 4.25 -13.21 11.68
N VAL A 63 2.95 -12.89 11.77
CA VAL A 63 2.14 -13.17 12.98
C VAL A 63 1.47 -14.54 12.96
N GLY A 64 1.70 -15.36 11.93
CA GLY A 64 1.12 -16.70 11.80
C GLY A 64 -0.36 -16.69 11.45
N ARG A 65 -0.87 -15.63 10.79
CA ARG A 65 -2.26 -15.52 10.31
C ARG A 65 -2.37 -15.29 8.80
N PRO A 66 -1.69 -16.07 7.93
CA PRO A 66 -1.69 -15.85 6.48
C PRO A 66 -2.97 -16.36 5.78
N SER A 67 -4.15 -15.99 6.28
CA SER A 67 -5.42 -16.42 5.70
C SER A 67 -5.80 -15.57 4.48
N VAL A 68 -6.46 -16.18 3.49
CA VAL A 68 -7.01 -15.45 2.33
C VAL A 68 -7.98 -14.36 2.79
N ARG A 69 -8.86 -14.68 3.76
CA ARG A 69 -9.82 -13.73 4.34
C ARG A 69 -9.12 -12.56 5.03
N GLY A 70 -8.02 -12.80 5.73
CA GLY A 70 -7.22 -11.75 6.36
C GLY A 70 -6.61 -10.80 5.34
N ARG A 71 -6.05 -11.34 4.24
CA ARG A 71 -5.51 -10.55 3.13
C ARG A 71 -6.59 -9.76 2.38
N LEU A 72 -7.77 -10.35 2.19
CA LEU A 72 -8.93 -9.66 1.60
C LEU A 72 -9.39 -8.51 2.49
N GLY A 73 -9.51 -8.73 3.81
CA GLY A 73 -9.82 -7.68 4.78
C GLY A 73 -8.81 -6.54 4.75
N TRP A 74 -7.51 -6.88 4.62
CA TRP A 74 -6.45 -5.88 4.47
C TRP A 74 -6.55 -5.07 3.17
N MET A 75 -6.84 -5.74 2.04
CA MET A 75 -7.10 -5.07 0.77
C MET A 75 -8.25 -4.05 0.88
N VAL A 76 -9.35 -4.44 1.53
CA VAL A 76 -10.49 -3.54 1.76
C VAL A 76 -10.07 -2.33 2.62
N VAL A 77 -9.31 -2.54 3.69
CA VAL A 77 -8.77 -1.44 4.51
C VAL A 77 -7.90 -0.50 3.68
N ALA A 78 -7.04 -1.03 2.81
CA ALA A 78 -6.22 -0.23 1.91
C ALA A 78 -7.08 0.59 0.94
N VAL A 79 -8.12 0.01 0.31
CA VAL A 79 -9.03 0.76 -0.58
C VAL A 79 -9.75 1.88 0.18
N MET A 80 -10.24 1.60 1.38
CA MET A 80 -10.88 2.62 2.23
C MET A 80 -9.91 3.73 2.61
N TRP A 81 -8.65 3.40 2.89
CA TRP A 81 -7.59 4.38 3.12
C TRP A 81 -7.39 5.28 1.90
N GLY A 82 -7.37 4.70 0.69
CA GLY A 82 -7.38 5.45 -0.58
C GLY A 82 -8.47 6.50 -0.65
N GLY A 83 -9.71 6.12 -0.35
CA GLY A 83 -10.84 7.07 -0.34
C GLY A 83 -10.67 8.17 0.71
N VAL A 84 -10.16 7.84 1.90
CA VAL A 84 -9.87 8.85 2.94
C VAL A 84 -8.81 9.84 2.46
N MET A 85 -7.75 9.38 1.79
CA MET A 85 -6.70 10.26 1.27
C MET A 85 -7.25 11.24 0.23
N GLU A 86 -8.09 10.79 -0.70
CA GLU A 86 -8.73 11.68 -1.70
C GLU A 86 -9.60 12.75 -1.04
N LEU A 87 -10.42 12.35 -0.06
CA LEU A 87 -11.26 13.29 0.69
C LEU A 87 -10.41 14.31 1.46
N LEU A 88 -9.31 13.88 2.07
CA LEU A 88 -8.38 14.77 2.77
C LEU A 88 -7.67 15.73 1.80
N GLN A 89 -7.22 15.25 0.64
CA GLN A 89 -6.61 16.10 -0.38
C GLN A 89 -7.58 17.20 -0.83
N GLY A 90 -8.83 16.82 -1.14
CA GLY A 90 -9.88 17.79 -1.49
C GLY A 90 -10.24 18.76 -0.36
N ALA A 91 -10.24 18.30 0.91
CA ALA A 91 -10.59 19.13 2.07
C ALA A 91 -9.48 20.09 2.49
N MET A 92 -8.21 19.73 2.30
CA MET A 92 -7.08 20.55 2.73
C MET A 92 -6.91 21.83 1.91
N GLY A 93 -7.45 21.88 0.67
CA GLY A 93 -7.40 23.08 -0.16
C GLY A 93 -5.99 23.55 -0.54
N LEU A 94 -4.97 22.70 -0.33
CA LEU A 94 -3.55 23.00 -0.54
C LEU A 94 -3.12 22.89 -2.02
N GLY A 95 -4.04 23.11 -2.97
CA GLY A 95 -3.78 22.99 -4.41
C GLY A 95 -3.82 21.56 -4.98
N ARG A 96 -4.20 20.56 -4.17
CA ARG A 96 -4.59 19.23 -4.65
C ARG A 96 -6.11 19.08 -4.59
N SER A 97 -6.72 18.64 -5.69
CA SER A 97 -8.13 18.26 -5.74
C SER A 97 -8.27 16.75 -5.58
N ALA A 98 -9.38 16.29 -5.01
CA ALA A 98 -9.75 14.89 -5.05
C ALA A 98 -9.90 14.43 -6.52
N ASP A 99 -9.25 13.32 -6.91
CA ASP A 99 -9.33 12.75 -8.25
C ASP A 99 -9.86 11.32 -8.19
N TRP A 100 -11.01 11.10 -8.85
CA TRP A 100 -11.60 9.77 -8.97
C TRP A 100 -10.68 8.78 -9.69
N LEU A 101 -9.79 9.26 -10.57
CA LEU A 101 -8.79 8.43 -11.24
C LEU A 101 -7.68 7.99 -10.28
N ASP A 102 -7.30 8.82 -9.32
CA ASP A 102 -6.34 8.44 -8.28
C ASP A 102 -6.97 7.41 -7.35
N PHE A 103 -8.25 7.57 -6.97
CA PHE A 103 -8.99 6.52 -6.25
C PHE A 103 -9.04 5.19 -7.02
N ALA A 104 -9.31 5.26 -8.33
CA ALA A 104 -9.32 4.07 -9.18
C ALA A 104 -7.93 3.42 -9.25
N ALA A 105 -6.87 4.21 -9.40
CA ALA A 105 -5.49 3.74 -9.41
C ALA A 105 -5.11 3.08 -8.07
N ASN A 106 -5.43 3.70 -6.94
CA ASN A 106 -5.27 3.15 -5.60
C ASN A 106 -5.97 1.79 -5.47
N SER A 107 -7.22 1.70 -5.96
CA SER A 107 -8.04 0.48 -5.91
C SER A 107 -7.49 -0.65 -6.78
N CYS A 108 -7.07 -0.32 -8.00
CA CYS A 108 -6.40 -1.27 -8.91
C CYS A 108 -5.08 -1.78 -8.31
N GLY A 109 -4.28 -0.89 -7.73
CA GLY A 109 -3.05 -1.23 -7.02
C GLY A 109 -3.31 -2.20 -5.86
N ALA A 110 -4.30 -1.90 -5.02
CA ALA A 110 -4.69 -2.76 -3.90
C ALA A 110 -5.14 -4.16 -4.37
N LEU A 111 -5.96 -4.23 -5.43
CA LEU A 111 -6.40 -5.51 -6.01
C LEU A 111 -5.23 -6.31 -6.57
N LEU A 112 -4.34 -5.68 -7.34
CA LEU A 112 -3.14 -6.33 -7.87
C LEU A 112 -2.23 -6.81 -6.74
N GLY A 113 -2.05 -6.01 -5.69
CA GLY A 113 -1.29 -6.39 -4.50
C GLY A 113 -1.90 -7.59 -3.79
N PHE A 114 -3.23 -7.66 -3.69
CA PHE A 114 -3.93 -8.81 -3.14
C PHE A 114 -3.70 -10.06 -3.99
N LEU A 115 -3.91 -10.00 -5.30
CA LEU A 115 -3.65 -11.12 -6.21
C LEU A 115 -2.20 -11.59 -6.13
N LEU A 116 -1.24 -10.66 -6.20
CA LEU A 116 0.19 -10.96 -6.08
C LEU A 116 0.49 -11.64 -4.74
N SER A 117 -0.12 -11.16 -3.65
CA SER A 117 0.06 -11.75 -2.32
C SER A 117 -0.44 -13.19 -2.22
N LEU A 118 -1.47 -13.56 -2.99
CA LEU A 118 -1.98 -14.94 -3.04
C LEU A 118 -1.04 -15.90 -3.75
N TYR A 119 -0.35 -15.44 -4.80
CA TYR A 119 0.47 -16.31 -5.64
C TYR A 119 1.96 -16.31 -5.27
N VAL A 120 2.48 -15.20 -4.75
CA VAL A 120 3.91 -15.01 -4.53
C VAL A 120 4.30 -15.29 -3.08
N LEU A 121 3.58 -14.73 -2.10
CA LEU A 121 3.96 -14.85 -0.70
C LEU A 121 3.98 -16.31 -0.19
N PRO A 122 3.03 -17.20 -0.51
CA PRO A 122 3.14 -18.59 -0.09
C PRO A 122 4.41 -19.27 -0.63
N ARG A 123 4.76 -19.01 -1.89
CA ARG A 123 5.93 -19.60 -2.55
C ARG A 123 7.24 -19.08 -1.97
N LEU A 124 7.32 -17.79 -1.68
CA LEU A 124 8.49 -17.20 -1.04
C LEU A 124 8.63 -17.68 0.41
N TRP A 125 7.51 -17.74 1.14
CA TRP A 125 7.50 -18.15 2.53
C TRP A 125 7.96 -19.60 2.72
N THR A 126 7.44 -20.53 1.90
CA THR A 126 7.88 -21.93 1.94
C THR A 126 9.35 -22.06 1.57
N ARG A 127 9.79 -21.47 0.45
CA ARG A 127 11.20 -21.53 0.00
C ARG A 127 12.19 -21.03 1.04
N TRP A 128 11.84 -19.97 1.78
CA TRP A 128 12.73 -19.40 2.79
C TRP A 128 12.81 -20.24 4.07
N HIS A 129 11.69 -20.87 4.48
CA HIS A 129 11.66 -21.72 5.68
C HIS A 129 12.12 -23.16 5.41
N SER A 130 12.05 -23.65 4.17
CA SER A 130 12.62 -24.96 3.79
C SER A 130 14.15 -24.96 3.69
N ARG A 131 14.79 -23.79 3.70
CA ARG A 131 16.26 -23.62 3.61
C ARG A 131 16.92 -23.38 4.97
N ARG A 132 16.16 -23.40 6.06
CA ARG A 132 16.63 -23.32 7.44
C ARG A 132 16.41 -24.65 8.13
#